data_AF-M1ZSM6-F1
#
_entry.id   AF-M1ZSM6-F1
#
_cell.length_a   1.000
_cell.length_b   1.000
_cell.length_c   1.000
_cell.angle_alpha   90.00
_cell.angle_beta   90.00
_cell.angle_gamma   90.00
#
_symmetry.space_group_name_H-M   'P 1'
#
loop_
_entity.id
_entity.type
_entity.pdbx_description
1 polymer ?
#
loop_
_entity_poly.entity_id
_entity_poly.type
_entity_poly.pdbx_seq_one_letter_code
_entity_poly.pdbx_strand_id
1 'polypeptide(L)'
;MAEIESKVLSNTSTGILKETSKNKIKELMYKLIMMVILIIVWYLLAEHYGNELILPTPKRTGKAFIKCLTSSEIMTNLLITLNRVLKGFMYAMIIGVPLGLFMGAFKMANNLIGGFIDSIRQVPIMAWVPLTIVWFGIGDGPTIFLITFSGIFPVILNTIAGVKNISKDYYNAARSMGAGPWSIFSNIILPASIPDILTGARIAISGGWMSVI
;
A
#
# COMPACT_ATOMS: atom_id res chain seq x y z
N MET A 1 37.96 -12.71 -35.21
CA MET A 1 36.96 -11.64 -35.05
C MET A 1 36.05 -11.89 -33.85
N ALA A 2 35.39 -13.05 -33.74
CA ALA A 2 34.49 -13.38 -32.61
C ALA A 2 35.13 -13.33 -31.19
N GLU A 3 36.42 -13.66 -31.07
CA GLU A 3 37.14 -13.64 -29.79
C GLU A 3 37.50 -12.22 -29.31
N ILE A 4 37.60 -11.26 -30.23
CA ILE A 4 37.88 -9.86 -29.91
C ILE A 4 36.58 -9.20 -29.41
N GLU A 5 35.45 -9.49 -30.04
CA GLU A 5 34.14 -9.00 -29.62
C GLU A 5 33.73 -9.53 -28.24
N SER A 6 33.98 -10.81 -27.92
CA SER A 6 33.66 -11.37 -26.60
C SER A 6 34.51 -10.74 -25.48
N LYS A 7 35.77 -10.41 -25.77
CA LYS A 7 36.67 -9.75 -24.82
C LYS A 7 36.33 -8.28 -24.62
N VAL A 8 35.90 -7.58 -25.66
CA VAL A 8 35.41 -6.19 -25.56
C VAL A 8 34.09 -6.12 -24.79
N LEU A 9 33.14 -7.02 -25.06
CA LEU A 9 31.86 -7.09 -24.35
C LEU A 9 32.03 -7.48 -22.87
N SER A 10 32.97 -8.39 -22.55
CA SER A 10 33.25 -8.77 -21.16
C SER A 10 33.97 -7.67 -20.37
N ASN A 11 34.89 -6.91 -20.99
CA ASN A 11 35.59 -5.79 -20.34
C ASN A 11 34.67 -4.57 -20.14
N THR A 12 33.76 -4.33 -21.08
CA THR A 12 32.76 -3.24 -20.99
C THR A 12 31.73 -3.53 -19.90
N SER A 13 31.24 -4.77 -19.83
CA SER A 13 30.30 -5.18 -18.78
C SER A 13 30.92 -5.15 -17.38
N THR A 14 32.18 -5.58 -17.22
CA THR A 14 32.88 -5.47 -15.92
C THR A 14 33.17 -4.02 -15.50
N GLY A 15 33.42 -3.12 -16.45
CA GLY A 15 33.56 -1.68 -16.19
C GLY A 15 32.27 -1.04 -15.65
N ILE A 16 31.15 -1.29 -16.34
CA ILE A 16 29.82 -0.75 -15.97
C ILE A 16 29.36 -1.28 -14.60
N LEU A 17 29.61 -2.57 -14.30
CA LEU A 17 29.27 -3.17 -13.00
C LEU A 17 30.10 -2.60 -11.84
N LYS A 18 31.38 -2.28 -12.07
CA LYS A 18 32.23 -1.64 -11.04
C LYS A 18 31.84 -0.18 -10.77
N GLU A 19 31.42 0.55 -11.80
CA GLU A 19 31.03 1.95 -11.68
C GLU A 19 29.66 2.12 -10.98
N THR A 20 28.68 1.28 -11.31
CA THR A 20 27.39 1.22 -10.61
C THR A 20 27.53 0.81 -9.14
N SER A 21 28.45 -0.11 -8.82
CA SER A 21 28.73 -0.52 -7.44
C SER A 21 29.38 0.60 -6.61
N LYS A 22 30.36 1.34 -7.17
CA LYS A 22 30.98 2.49 -6.50
C LYS A 22 29.97 3.59 -6.17
N ASN A 23 29.00 3.85 -7.06
CA ASN A 23 27.95 4.84 -6.81
C ASN A 23 26.99 4.40 -5.70
N LYS A 24 26.59 3.12 -5.67
CA LYS A 24 25.78 2.57 -4.55
C LYS A 24 26.48 2.65 -3.20
N ILE A 25 27.79 2.39 -3.15
CA ILE A 25 28.58 2.50 -1.90
C ILE A 25 28.64 3.95 -1.43
N LYS A 26 28.89 4.91 -2.32
CA LYS A 26 28.87 6.34 -1.98
C LYS A 26 27.50 6.78 -1.48
N GLU A 27 26.42 6.37 -2.14
CA GLU A 27 25.05 6.64 -1.70
C GLU A 27 24.75 6.06 -0.31
N LEU A 28 25.15 4.81 -0.06
CA LEU A 28 25.00 4.19 1.26
C LEU A 28 25.79 4.95 2.32
N MET A 29 27.02 5.38 2.00
CA MET A 29 27.87 6.15 2.89
C MET A 29 27.25 7.51 3.24
N TYR A 30 26.70 8.24 2.27
CA TYR A 30 25.98 9.48 2.52
C TYR A 30 24.73 9.27 3.40
N LYS A 31 23.97 8.20 3.16
CA LYS A 31 22.81 7.84 4.00
C LYS A 31 23.21 7.54 5.44
N LEU A 32 24.30 6.80 5.64
CA LEU A 32 24.84 6.48 6.97
C LEU A 32 25.35 7.73 7.70
N ILE A 33 26.09 8.61 6.99
CA ILE A 33 26.57 9.87 7.57
C ILE A 33 25.39 10.72 8.04
N MET A 34 24.36 10.89 7.21
CA MET A 34 23.17 11.65 7.59
C MET A 34 22.44 11.03 8.79
N MET A 35 22.34 9.70 8.85
CA MET A 35 21.74 9.00 9.98
C MET A 35 22.53 9.21 11.28
N VAL A 36 23.87 9.19 11.22
CA VAL A 36 24.72 9.47 12.38
C VAL A 36 24.57 10.92 12.83
N ILE A 37 24.55 11.88 11.91
CA ILE A 37 24.32 13.30 12.23
C ILE A 37 22.99 13.49 12.95
N LEU A 38 21.91 12.87 12.46
CA LEU A 38 20.60 12.94 13.09
C LEU A 38 20.60 12.37 14.52
N ILE A 39 21.29 11.25 14.75
CA ILE A 39 21.41 10.64 16.09
C ILE A 39 22.21 11.54 17.03
N ILE A 40 23.29 12.16 16.55
CA ILE A 40 24.10 13.09 17.35
C ILE A 40 23.28 14.32 17.72
N VAL A 41 22.60 14.93 16.75
CA VAL A 41 21.72 16.10 16.99
C VAL A 41 20.62 15.74 17.99
N TRP A 42 19.97 14.59 17.83
CA TRP A 42 18.95 14.12 18.77
C TRP A 42 19.53 13.92 20.18
N TYR A 43 20.70 13.29 20.31
CA TYR A 43 21.36 13.11 21.61
C TYR A 43 21.65 14.44 22.29
N LEU A 44 22.27 15.39 21.57
CA LEU A 44 22.63 16.71 22.11
C LEU A 44 21.39 17.51 22.52
N LEU A 45 20.33 17.48 21.72
CA LEU A 45 19.07 18.13 22.07
C LEU A 45 18.43 17.46 23.29
N ALA A 46 18.41 16.13 23.36
CA ALA A 46 17.87 15.40 24.50
C ALA A 46 18.59 15.74 25.81
N GLU A 47 19.92 15.83 25.77
CA GLU A 47 20.71 16.29 26.93
C GLU A 47 20.46 17.77 27.25
N HIS A 48 20.34 18.63 26.25
CA HIS A 48 20.08 20.05 26.45
C HIS A 48 18.72 20.33 27.10
N TYR A 49 17.66 19.65 26.66
CA TYR A 49 16.33 19.80 27.25
C TYR A 49 16.21 19.15 28.63
N GLY A 50 16.98 18.11 28.92
CA GLY A 50 17.03 17.45 30.23
C GLY A 50 15.72 16.81 30.71
N ASN A 51 14.66 16.81 29.88
CA ASN A 51 13.34 16.31 30.22
C ASN A 51 13.01 15.05 29.41
N GLU A 52 13.08 13.89 30.06
CA GLU A 52 12.85 12.58 29.42
C GLU A 52 11.42 12.38 28.90
N LEU A 53 10.43 13.13 29.40
CA LEU A 53 9.05 13.06 28.91
C LEU A 53 8.90 13.78 27.57
N ILE A 54 9.67 14.85 27.34
CA ILE A 54 9.59 15.66 26.12
C ILE A 54 10.52 15.08 25.05
N LEU A 55 11.77 14.75 25.43
CA LEU A 55 12.77 14.25 24.48
C LEU A 55 13.67 13.20 25.14
N PRO A 56 13.28 11.91 25.12
CA PRO A 56 14.12 10.84 25.65
C PRO A 56 15.38 10.66 24.80
N THR A 57 16.48 10.26 25.44
CA THR A 57 17.74 9.99 24.75
C THR A 57 17.65 8.78 23.83
N PRO A 58 18.44 8.73 22.73
CA PRO A 58 18.49 7.57 21.83
C PRO A 58 18.71 6.24 22.56
N LYS A 59 19.54 6.23 23.61
CA LYS A 59 19.82 5.05 24.44
C LYS A 59 18.59 4.57 25.20
N ARG A 60 17.80 5.48 25.77
CA ARG A 60 16.57 5.16 26.52
C ARG A 60 15.52 4.61 25.56
N THR A 61 15.34 5.26 24.42
CA THR A 61 14.41 4.81 23.36
C THR A 61 14.80 3.43 22.84
N GLY A 62 16.10 3.16 22.62
CA GLY A 62 16.57 1.83 22.24
C GLY A 62 16.27 0.75 23.28
N LYS A 63 16.44 1.04 24.58
CA LYS A 63 16.06 0.11 25.65
C LYS A 63 14.55 -0.12 25.70
N ALA A 64 13.75 0.93 25.59
CA ALA A 64 12.29 0.83 25.56
C ALA A 64 11.82 0.00 24.35
N PHE A 65 12.42 0.20 23.18
CA PHE A 65 12.14 -0.58 21.97
C PHE A 65 12.40 -2.07 22.17
N ILE A 66 13.55 -2.45 22.75
CA ILE A 66 13.84 -3.86 23.07
C ILE A 66 12.81 -4.41 24.08
N LYS A 67 12.48 -3.64 25.12
CA LYS A 67 11.44 -4.03 26.09
C LYS A 67 10.10 -4.29 25.41
N CYS A 68 9.71 -3.44 24.46
CA CYS A 68 8.49 -3.62 23.67
C CYS A 68 8.51 -4.91 22.86
N LEU A 69 9.64 -5.24 22.22
CA LEU A 69 9.79 -6.48 21.44
C LEU A 69 9.72 -7.75 22.30
N THR A 70 10.20 -7.68 23.55
CA THR A 70 10.17 -8.83 24.48
C THR A 70 8.89 -8.93 25.31
N SER A 71 8.04 -7.90 25.30
CA SER A 71 6.82 -7.87 26.10
C SER A 71 5.71 -8.68 25.42
N SER A 72 5.24 -9.72 26.11
CA SER A 72 4.13 -10.56 25.65
C SER A 72 2.87 -9.74 25.40
N GLU A 73 2.51 -8.85 26.32
CA GLU A 73 1.33 -7.99 26.21
C GLU A 73 1.38 -7.08 24.97
N ILE A 74 2.53 -6.45 24.70
CA ILE A 74 2.70 -5.57 23.54
C ILE A 74 2.63 -6.38 22.25
N MET A 75 3.24 -7.57 22.23
CA MET A 75 3.18 -8.45 21.07
C MET A 75 1.74 -8.94 20.81
N THR A 76 0.98 -9.28 21.85
CA THR A 76 -0.44 -9.64 21.73
C THR A 76 -1.27 -8.48 21.17
N ASN A 77 -1.11 -7.26 21.70
CA ASN A 77 -1.83 -6.08 21.22
C ASN A 77 -1.46 -5.73 19.76
N LEU A 78 -0.19 -5.89 19.38
CA LEU A 78 0.27 -5.74 18.00
C LEU A 78 -0.43 -6.73 17.07
N LEU A 79 -0.49 -8.01 17.46
CA LEU A 79 -1.13 -9.06 16.68
C LEU A 79 -2.65 -8.83 16.53
N ILE A 80 -3.33 -8.39 17.59
CA ILE A 80 -4.76 -8.04 17.54
C ILE A 80 -4.98 -6.90 16.52
N THR A 81 -4.16 -5.85 16.60
CA THR A 81 -4.24 -4.72 15.66
C THR A 81 -3.99 -5.15 14.23
N LEU A 82 -2.94 -5.96 14.00
CA LEU A 82 -2.61 -6.49 12.69
C LEU A 82 -3.75 -7.36 12.13
N ASN A 83 -4.38 -8.18 12.97
CA ASN A 83 -5.52 -9.02 12.60
C ASN A 83 -6.72 -8.17 12.15
N ARG A 84 -7.05 -7.10 12.89
CA ARG A 84 -8.13 -6.16 12.52
C ARG A 84 -7.85 -5.50 11.17
N VAL A 85 -6.62 -5.02 10.95
CA VAL A 85 -6.18 -4.41 9.68
C VAL A 85 -6.29 -5.40 8.52
N LEU A 86 -5.78 -6.63 8.69
CA LEU A 86 -5.85 -7.65 7.65
C LEU A 86 -7.29 -8.04 7.32
N LYS A 87 -8.15 -8.23 8.32
CA LYS A 87 -9.58 -8.53 8.10
C LYS A 87 -10.29 -7.41 7.34
N GLY A 88 -10.16 -6.17 7.81
CA GLY A 88 -10.78 -5.01 7.15
C GLY A 88 -10.28 -4.82 5.73
N PHE A 89 -8.97 -4.96 5.51
CA PHE A 89 -8.37 -4.92 4.18
C PHE A 89 -8.90 -6.03 3.27
N MET A 90 -9.02 -7.26 3.76
CA MET A 90 -9.59 -8.37 2.99
C MET A 90 -11.04 -8.09 2.58
N TYR A 91 -11.87 -7.57 3.49
CA TYR A 91 -13.24 -7.17 3.13
C TYR A 91 -13.26 -6.05 2.09
N ALA A 92 -12.37 -5.05 2.22
CA ALA A 92 -12.25 -3.98 1.22
C ALA A 92 -11.87 -4.53 -0.16
N MET A 93 -10.97 -5.51 -0.24
CA MET A 93 -10.58 -6.15 -1.50
C MET A 93 -11.70 -7.00 -2.08
N ILE A 94 -12.34 -7.83 -1.26
CA ILE A 94 -13.42 -8.74 -1.67
C ILE A 94 -14.63 -7.96 -2.22
N ILE A 95 -14.92 -6.78 -1.69
CA ILE A 95 -16.03 -5.95 -2.16
C ILE A 95 -15.57 -5.00 -3.27
N GLY A 96 -14.43 -4.34 -3.07
CA GLY A 96 -13.97 -3.26 -3.94
C GLY A 96 -13.47 -3.73 -5.30
N VAL A 97 -12.79 -4.88 -5.37
CA VAL A 97 -12.28 -5.40 -6.66
C VAL A 97 -13.44 -5.82 -7.57
N PRO A 98 -14.41 -6.65 -7.15
CA PRO A 98 -15.54 -7.01 -8.01
C PRO A 98 -16.36 -5.79 -8.43
N LEU A 99 -16.64 -4.87 -7.50
CA LEU A 99 -17.42 -3.67 -7.81
C LEU A 99 -16.67 -2.76 -8.78
N GLY A 100 -15.36 -2.59 -8.58
CA GLY A 100 -14.51 -1.80 -9.47
C GLY A 100 -14.36 -2.42 -10.86
N LEU A 101 -14.22 -3.75 -10.96
CA LEU A 101 -14.19 -4.45 -12.24
C LEU A 101 -15.53 -4.30 -12.97
N PHE A 102 -16.65 -4.44 -12.25
CA PHE A 102 -18.00 -4.29 -12.80
C PHE A 102 -18.24 -2.86 -13.31
N MET A 103 -17.93 -1.85 -12.50
CA MET A 103 -18.05 -0.44 -12.91
C MET A 103 -17.07 -0.07 -14.03
N GLY A 104 -15.87 -0.64 -14.03
CA GLY A 104 -14.89 -0.43 -15.09
C GLY A 104 -15.35 -0.99 -16.44
N ALA A 105 -15.93 -2.19 -16.43
CA ALA A 105 -16.38 -2.89 -17.64
C ALA A 105 -17.69 -2.33 -18.19
N PHE A 106 -18.61 -1.86 -17.33
CA PHE A 106 -19.94 -1.40 -17.74
C PHE A 106 -20.14 0.09 -17.47
N LYS A 107 -20.21 0.88 -18.55
CA LYS A 107 -20.46 2.34 -18.47
C LYS A 107 -21.73 2.69 -17.70
N MET A 108 -22.80 1.89 -17.85
CA MET A 108 -24.05 2.09 -17.13
C MET A 108 -23.87 1.90 -15.62
N ALA A 109 -23.14 0.85 -15.20
CA ALA A 109 -22.84 0.63 -13.78
C ALA A 109 -22.02 1.78 -13.19
N ASN A 110 -21.02 2.28 -13.93
CA ASN A 110 -20.24 3.45 -13.51
C ASN A 110 -21.12 4.70 -13.33
N ASN A 111 -22.05 4.94 -14.25
CA ASN A 111 -22.92 6.12 -14.18
C ASN A 111 -23.94 6.04 -13.04
N LEU A 112 -24.48 4.85 -12.76
CA LEU A 112 -25.45 4.65 -11.68
C LEU A 112 -24.79 4.63 -10.30
N ILE A 113 -23.70 3.87 -10.13
CA ILE A 113 -23.09 3.60 -8.84
C ILE A 113 -22.04 4.68 -8.49
N GLY A 114 -21.38 5.25 -9.50
CA GLY A 114 -20.29 6.21 -9.31
C GLY A 114 -20.70 7.43 -8.49
N GLY A 115 -21.88 8.01 -8.77
CA GLY A 115 -22.39 9.15 -8.00
C GLY A 115 -22.62 8.84 -6.51
N PHE A 116 -23.10 7.64 -6.18
CA PHE A 116 -23.24 7.21 -4.79
C PHE A 116 -21.90 7.02 -4.11
N ILE A 117 -20.95 6.38 -4.80
CA ILE A 117 -19.58 6.19 -4.29
C ILE A 117 -18.90 7.52 -4.00
N ASP A 118 -18.98 8.47 -4.94
CA ASP A 118 -18.39 9.79 -4.80
C ASP A 118 -19.02 10.60 -3.67
N SER A 119 -20.32 10.40 -3.41
CA SER A 119 -21.01 11.07 -2.31
C SER A 119 -20.63 10.47 -0.95
N ILE A 120 -20.67 9.13 -0.83
CA ILE A 120 -20.42 8.43 0.44
C ILE A 120 -18.97 8.62 0.90
N ARG A 121 -18.00 8.60 -0.03
CA ARG A 121 -16.58 8.74 0.32
C ARG A 121 -16.20 10.12 0.86
N GLN A 122 -17.03 11.14 0.66
CA GLN A 122 -16.78 12.50 1.19
C GLN A 122 -17.11 12.61 2.68
N VAL A 123 -17.88 11.67 3.22
CA VAL A 123 -18.21 11.65 4.65
C VAL A 123 -16.94 11.34 5.44
N PRO A 124 -16.52 12.21 6.39
CA PRO A 124 -15.34 11.97 7.20
C PRO A 124 -15.43 10.63 7.93
N ILE A 125 -14.34 9.86 7.94
CA ILE A 125 -14.31 8.54 8.58
C ILE A 125 -14.72 8.60 10.06
N MET A 126 -14.35 9.67 10.75
CA MET A 126 -14.69 9.91 12.16
C MET A 126 -16.21 10.01 12.42
N ALA A 127 -17.00 10.44 11.42
CA ALA A 127 -18.45 10.54 11.56
C ALA A 127 -19.12 9.15 11.66
N TRP A 128 -18.45 8.10 11.20
CA TRP A 128 -18.95 6.72 11.25
C TRP A 128 -18.72 6.03 12.60
N VAL A 129 -17.81 6.53 13.43
CA VAL A 129 -17.44 5.92 14.72
C VAL A 129 -18.67 5.66 15.61
N PRO A 130 -19.52 6.65 15.96
CA PRO A 130 -20.65 6.39 16.85
C PRO A 130 -21.65 5.40 16.25
N LEU A 131 -21.92 5.48 14.95
CA LEU A 131 -22.86 4.60 14.26
C LEU A 131 -22.39 3.15 14.26
N THR A 132 -21.10 2.94 14.00
CA THR A 132 -20.51 1.59 14.00
C THR A 132 -20.48 0.96 15.39
N ILE A 133 -20.28 1.76 16.45
CA ILE A 133 -20.40 1.29 17.83
C ILE A 133 -21.85 0.86 18.13
N VAL A 134 -22.85 1.58 17.63
CA VAL A 134 -24.26 1.18 17.81
C VAL A 134 -24.58 -0.11 17.07
N TRP A 135 -24.03 -0.30 15.86
CA TRP A 135 -24.27 -1.51 15.06
C TRP A 135 -23.55 -2.76 15.55
N PHE A 136 -22.27 -2.61 15.92
CA PHE A 136 -21.39 -3.73 16.22
C PHE A 136 -21.05 -3.88 17.71
N GLY A 137 -21.44 -2.90 18.54
CA GLY A 137 -21.01 -2.80 19.93
C GLY A 137 -19.56 -2.33 20.06
N ILE A 138 -19.07 -2.30 21.30
CA ILE A 138 -17.66 -2.04 21.60
C ILE A 138 -16.86 -3.31 21.33
N GLY A 139 -15.76 -3.21 20.58
CA GLY A 139 -14.89 -4.33 20.26
C GLY A 139 -14.21 -4.16 18.89
N ASP A 140 -13.93 -5.28 18.23
CA ASP A 140 -13.22 -5.30 16.94
C ASP A 140 -14.08 -4.82 15.75
N GLY A 141 -15.41 -4.98 15.85
CA GLY A 141 -16.35 -4.73 14.76
C GLY A 141 -16.28 -3.32 14.19
N PRO A 142 -16.38 -2.25 15.01
CA PRO A 142 -16.24 -0.87 14.55
C PRO A 142 -14.93 -0.61 13.81
N THR A 143 -13.79 -1.02 14.40
CA THR A 143 -12.47 -0.83 13.80
C THR A 143 -12.36 -1.54 12.45
N ILE A 144 -12.82 -2.79 12.35
CA ILE A 144 -12.81 -3.56 11.10
C ILE A 144 -13.69 -2.88 10.03
N PHE A 145 -14.86 -2.38 10.41
CA PHE A 145 -15.74 -1.64 9.50
C PHE A 145 -15.06 -0.38 8.97
N LEU A 146 -14.47 0.45 9.84
CA LEU A 146 -13.83 1.70 9.44
C LEU A 146 -12.62 1.46 8.52
N ILE A 147 -11.84 0.42 8.77
CA ILE A 147 -10.75 0.00 7.89
C ILE A 147 -11.29 -0.48 6.54
N THR A 148 -12.36 -1.28 6.55
CA THR A 148 -13.02 -1.73 5.31
C THR A 148 -13.53 -0.55 4.50
N PHE A 149 -14.23 0.37 5.16
CA PHE A 149 -14.86 1.54 4.55
C PHE A 149 -13.84 2.55 4.01
N SER A 150 -12.73 2.78 4.71
CA SER A 150 -11.65 3.63 4.18
C SER A 150 -10.93 2.98 2.99
N GLY A 151 -10.73 1.66 3.04
CA GLY A 151 -10.01 0.90 2.01
C GLY A 151 -10.82 0.60 0.74
N ILE A 152 -12.14 0.48 0.84
CA ILE A 152 -12.98 0.04 -0.28
C ILE A 152 -12.95 1.03 -1.46
N PHE A 153 -12.97 2.34 -1.18
CA PHE A 153 -13.02 3.37 -2.21
C PHE A 153 -11.75 3.46 -3.07
N PRO A 154 -10.53 3.54 -2.51
CA PRO A 154 -9.33 3.51 -3.32
C PRO A 154 -9.19 2.20 -4.11
N VAL A 155 -9.61 1.05 -3.57
CA VAL A 155 -9.62 -0.22 -4.33
C VAL A 155 -10.55 -0.12 -5.53
N ILE A 156 -11.79 0.35 -5.35
CA ILE A 156 -12.76 0.52 -6.44
C ILE A 156 -12.21 1.44 -7.52
N LEU A 157 -11.76 2.63 -7.12
CA LEU A 157 -11.34 3.67 -8.06
C LEU A 157 -10.10 3.26 -8.87
N ASN A 158 -9.11 2.64 -8.22
CA ASN A 158 -7.93 2.14 -8.93
C ASN A 158 -8.28 0.95 -9.84
N THR A 159 -9.18 0.07 -9.41
CA THR A 159 -9.65 -1.04 -10.26
C THR A 159 -10.37 -0.50 -11.50
N ILE A 160 -11.26 0.50 -11.34
CA ILE A 160 -11.93 1.16 -12.46
C ILE A 160 -10.91 1.80 -13.42
N ALA A 161 -9.90 2.47 -12.87
CA ALA A 161 -8.83 3.06 -13.67
C ALA A 161 -8.08 2.00 -14.47
N GLY A 162 -7.71 0.88 -13.85
CA GLY A 162 -7.02 -0.24 -14.52
C GLY A 162 -7.82 -0.79 -15.69
N VAL A 163 -9.12 -1.02 -15.51
CA VAL A 163 -9.98 -1.50 -16.60
C VAL A 163 -10.08 -0.47 -17.73
N LYS A 164 -10.24 0.82 -17.40
CA LYS A 164 -10.40 1.90 -18.41
C LYS A 164 -9.11 2.24 -19.15
N ASN A 165 -7.95 1.94 -18.57
CA ASN A 165 -6.64 2.17 -19.19
C ASN A 165 -6.29 1.15 -20.29
N ILE A 166 -7.02 0.03 -20.37
CA ILE A 166 -6.82 -0.98 -21.40
C ILE A 166 -7.18 -0.39 -22.76
N SER A 167 -6.26 -0.48 -23.73
CA SER A 167 -6.51 0.03 -25.07
C SER A 167 -7.64 -0.73 -25.75
N LYS A 168 -8.45 -0.02 -26.54
CA LYS A 168 -9.56 -0.61 -27.30
C LYS A 168 -9.08 -1.68 -28.30
N ASP A 169 -7.83 -1.62 -28.71
CA ASP A 169 -7.23 -2.56 -29.67
C ASP A 169 -7.19 -3.99 -29.12
N TYR A 170 -6.94 -4.16 -27.82
CA TYR A 170 -7.00 -5.49 -27.19
C TYR A 170 -8.40 -6.11 -27.26
N TYR A 171 -9.43 -5.29 -27.06
CA TYR A 171 -10.83 -5.74 -27.17
C TYR A 171 -11.19 -6.10 -28.61
N ASN A 172 -10.82 -5.24 -29.57
CA ASN A 172 -11.10 -5.46 -30.99
C ASN A 172 -10.38 -6.70 -31.51
N ALA A 173 -9.08 -6.85 -31.21
CA ALA A 173 -8.29 -8.01 -31.60
C ALA A 173 -8.87 -9.32 -31.05
N ALA A 174 -9.24 -9.35 -29.75
CA ALA A 174 -9.85 -10.52 -29.14
C ALA A 174 -11.18 -10.88 -29.79
N ARG A 175 -12.04 -9.89 -30.09
CA ARG A 175 -13.31 -10.10 -30.78
C ARG A 175 -13.12 -10.60 -32.21
N SER A 176 -12.14 -10.09 -32.94
CA SER A 176 -11.79 -10.58 -34.29
C SER A 176 -11.32 -12.03 -34.29
N MET A 177 -10.70 -12.50 -33.20
CA MET A 177 -10.35 -13.92 -33.00
C MET A 177 -11.51 -14.79 -32.47
N GLY A 178 -12.73 -14.25 -32.38
CA GLY A 178 -13.90 -14.99 -31.90
C GLY A 178 -13.97 -15.16 -30.38
N ALA A 179 -13.20 -14.38 -29.60
CA ALA A 179 -13.23 -14.49 -28.15
C ALA A 179 -14.60 -14.08 -27.57
N GLY A 180 -15.14 -14.96 -26.72
CA GLY A 180 -16.34 -14.67 -25.94
C GLY A 180 -16.11 -13.65 -24.81
N PRO A 181 -17.20 -13.11 -24.21
CA PRO A 181 -17.10 -12.09 -23.16
C PRO A 181 -16.34 -12.57 -21.93
N TRP A 182 -16.50 -13.84 -21.54
CA TRP A 182 -15.77 -14.42 -20.42
C TRP A 182 -14.26 -14.53 -20.69
N SER A 183 -13.88 -14.94 -21.92
CA SER A 183 -12.47 -15.00 -22.32
C SER A 183 -11.81 -13.61 -22.30
N ILE A 184 -12.54 -12.58 -22.76
CA ILE A 184 -12.05 -11.19 -22.68
C ILE A 184 -11.89 -10.78 -21.21
N PHE A 185 -12.86 -11.11 -20.35
CA PHE A 185 -12.77 -10.77 -18.93
C PHE A 185 -11.57 -11.44 -18.23
N SER A 186 -11.42 -12.76 -18.36
CA SER A 186 -10.38 -13.51 -17.64
C SER A 186 -8.98 -13.34 -18.23
N ASN A 187 -8.85 -13.18 -19.55
CA ASN A 187 -7.55 -13.16 -20.23
C ASN A 187 -7.05 -11.74 -20.55
N ILE A 188 -7.90 -10.72 -20.50
CA ILE A 188 -7.53 -9.34 -20.83
C ILE A 188 -7.86 -8.43 -19.65
N ILE A 189 -9.13 -8.31 -19.28
CA ILE A 189 -9.56 -7.30 -18.28
C ILE A 189 -8.90 -7.54 -16.93
N LEU A 190 -9.07 -8.75 -16.37
CA LEU A 190 -8.56 -9.08 -15.06
C LEU A 190 -7.03 -8.95 -14.99
N PRO A 191 -6.22 -9.62 -15.83
CA PRO A 191 -4.76 -9.56 -15.74
C PRO A 191 -4.19 -8.18 -16.04
N ALA A 192 -4.75 -7.45 -17.01
CA ALA A 192 -4.28 -6.10 -17.33
C ALA A 192 -4.58 -5.08 -16.21
N SER A 193 -5.63 -5.32 -15.41
CA SER A 193 -6.00 -4.44 -14.29
C SER A 193 -5.27 -4.76 -12.97
N ILE A 194 -4.54 -5.88 -12.88
CA ILE A 194 -3.83 -6.28 -11.65
C ILE A 194 -2.89 -5.20 -11.11
N PRO A 195 -2.05 -4.52 -11.92
CA PRO A 195 -1.14 -3.49 -11.40
C PRO A 195 -1.87 -2.33 -10.70
N ASP A 196 -3.00 -1.90 -11.25
CA ASP A 196 -3.83 -0.85 -10.65
C ASP A 196 -4.59 -1.37 -9.42
N ILE A 197 -5.10 -2.60 -9.45
CA ILE A 197 -5.69 -3.26 -8.27
C ILE A 197 -4.67 -3.30 -7.11
N LEU A 198 -3.42 -3.64 -7.39
CA LEU A 198 -2.33 -3.64 -6.40
C LEU A 198 -2.00 -2.23 -5.89
N THR A 199 -2.14 -1.21 -6.74
CA THR A 199 -2.00 0.19 -6.34
C THR A 199 -3.12 0.59 -5.38
N GLY A 200 -4.37 0.24 -5.70
CA GLY A 200 -5.51 0.41 -4.80
C GLY A 200 -5.34 -0.35 -3.48
N ALA A 201 -4.86 -1.59 -3.54
CA ALA A 201 -4.58 -2.41 -2.37
C ALA A 201 -3.52 -1.77 -1.44
N ARG A 202 -2.44 -1.23 -2.01
CA ARG A 202 -1.40 -0.51 -1.26
C ARG A 202 -1.97 0.70 -0.54
N ILE A 203 -2.82 1.48 -1.21
CA ILE A 203 -3.47 2.65 -0.61
C ILE A 203 -4.42 2.21 0.51
N ALA A 204 -5.20 1.14 0.29
CA ALA A 204 -6.14 0.61 1.28
C ALA A 204 -5.43 0.11 2.55
N ILE A 205 -4.32 -0.62 2.42
CA ILE A 205 -3.49 -1.02 3.57
C ILE A 205 -3.00 0.22 4.31
N SER A 206 -2.51 1.23 3.59
CA SER A 206 -2.00 2.48 4.18
C SER A 206 -3.08 3.22 4.97
N GLY A 207 -4.30 3.33 4.42
CA GLY A 207 -5.45 3.95 5.10
C GLY A 207 -5.96 3.14 6.29
N GLY A 208 -5.82 1.81 6.24
CA GLY A 208 -6.17 0.91 7.35
C GLY A 208 -5.38 1.22 8.62
N TRP A 209 -4.09 1.51 8.51
CA TRP A 209 -3.25 1.92 9.66
C TRP A 209 -3.71 3.24 10.28
N MET A 210 -4.17 4.19 9.47
CA MET A 210 -4.65 5.50 9.96
C MET A 210 -6.04 5.43 10.61
N SER A 211 -6.78 4.34 10.37
CA SER A 211 -8.15 4.17 10.85
C SER A 211 -8.25 3.30 12.11
N VAL A 212 -7.12 2.80 12.62
CA VAL A 212 -7.09 2.08 13.91
C VAL A 212 -7.27 3.11 15.02
N ILE A 213 -8.45 3.09 15.65
CA ILE A 213 -8.84 3.92 16.80
C ILE A 213 -9.40 2.98 17.87
#